data_AF-A0A2P6RUJ1-F1
#
_entry.id   AF-A0A2P6RUJ1-F1
#
_cell.length_a   1.000
_cell.length_b   1.000
_cell.length_c   1.000
_cell.angle_alpha   90.00
_cell.angle_beta   90.00
_cell.angle_gamma   90.00
#
_symmetry.space_group_name_H-M   'P 1'
#
loop_
_entity.id
_entity.type
_entity.pdbx_description
1 polymer ?
#
loop_
_entity_poly.entity_id
_entity_poly.type
_entity_poly.pdbx_seq_one_letter_code
_entity_poly.pdbx_strand_id
1 'polypeptide(L)'
;MDPIKRETYNAYRQTYAVPEVFNPDLEVPFDNIVFNGYSSSSRSFYNAYSDIFQRIYANERAFQKKNDLPWNSVHKPPDMGNLDTPYPEVVQFFNYWLNFSSIMDFCWEDPHDEYDLSQVSRRGVKLWSRIKYEGEEESKEGIQQ
;
A
#
# COMPACT_ATOMS: atom_id res chain seq x y z
N MET A 1 23.64 -0.68 -16.52
CA MET A 1 22.81 0.52 -16.27
C MET A 1 23.66 1.75 -16.52
N ASP A 2 23.21 2.66 -17.38
CA ASP A 2 23.95 3.88 -17.76
C ASP A 2 24.02 4.87 -16.58
N PRO A 3 25.17 5.54 -16.31
CA PRO A 3 25.32 6.43 -15.15
C PRO A 3 24.40 7.65 -15.19
N ILE A 4 24.22 8.23 -16.39
CA ILE A 4 23.38 9.41 -16.62
C ILE A 4 21.91 9.08 -16.34
N LYS A 5 21.46 7.87 -16.72
CA LYS A 5 20.10 7.40 -16.42
C LYS A 5 19.87 7.23 -14.92
N ARG A 6 20.90 6.81 -14.18
CA ARG A 6 20.85 6.67 -12.72
C ARG A 6 20.78 8.02 -12.01
N GLU A 7 21.52 9.03 -12.48
CA GLU A 7 21.45 10.38 -11.92
C GLU A 7 20.10 11.04 -12.18
N THR A 8 19.54 10.93 -13.40
CA THR A 8 18.20 11.44 -13.71
C THR A 8 17.12 10.70 -12.94
N TYR A 9 17.26 9.38 -12.76
CA TYR A 9 16.37 8.57 -11.94
C TYR A 9 16.40 8.99 -10.47
N ASN A 10 17.60 9.20 -9.90
CA ASN A 10 17.77 9.67 -8.53
C ASN A 10 17.19 11.08 -8.33
N ALA A 11 17.35 11.99 -9.30
CA ALA A 11 16.79 13.34 -9.24
C ALA A 11 15.26 13.34 -9.34
N TYR A 12 14.67 12.47 -10.17
CA TYR A 12 13.22 12.25 -10.22
C TYR A 12 12.70 11.66 -8.89
N ARG A 13 13.37 10.62 -8.38
CA ARG A 13 13.12 10.04 -7.05
C ARG A 13 13.23 11.07 -5.93
N GLN A 14 14.09 12.08 -6.04
CA GLN A 14 14.23 13.17 -5.06
C GLN A 14 13.14 14.24 -5.21
N THR A 15 12.69 14.51 -6.44
CA THR A 15 11.66 15.52 -6.75
C THR A 15 10.27 15.03 -6.39
N TYR A 16 10.01 13.74 -6.61
CA TYR A 16 8.78 13.04 -6.21
C TYR A 16 9.02 12.10 -5.02
N ALA A 17 10.16 12.30 -4.33
CA ALA A 17 10.44 11.62 -3.06
C ALA A 17 9.27 11.88 -2.15
N VAL A 18 8.76 10.79 -1.63
CA VAL A 18 7.67 10.84 -0.71
C VAL A 18 8.09 11.66 0.53
N PRO A 19 7.26 12.62 0.99
CA PRO A 19 7.52 13.31 2.25
C PRO A 19 7.54 12.28 3.39
N GLU A 20 8.46 12.40 4.34
CA GLU A 20 8.74 11.51 5.50
C GLU A 20 7.52 10.90 6.27
N VAL A 21 6.30 11.36 6.03
CA VAL A 21 5.05 10.89 6.67
C VAL A 21 4.26 9.88 5.81
N PHE A 22 4.33 9.98 4.47
CA PHE A 22 3.79 8.93 3.60
C PHE A 22 4.92 7.90 3.44
N ASN A 23 4.67 6.62 3.70
CA ASN A 23 5.66 5.60 3.44
C ASN A 23 5.03 4.60 2.45
N PRO A 24 5.22 4.79 1.12
CA PRO A 24 4.84 3.79 0.14
C PRO A 24 5.63 2.49 0.37
N ASP A 25 6.88 2.62 0.81
CA ASP A 25 7.74 1.54 1.26
C ASP A 25 7.40 1.16 2.70
N LEU A 26 6.10 1.15 3.06
CA LEU A 26 5.65 0.50 4.30
C LEU A 26 5.92 -1.00 4.13
N GLU A 27 7.19 -1.38 4.24
CA GLU A 27 7.63 -2.72 4.54
C GLU A 27 7.04 -3.02 5.92
N VAL A 28 5.78 -3.43 5.94
CA VAL A 28 5.23 -4.15 7.08
C VAL A 28 6.06 -5.43 7.10
N PRO A 29 6.94 -5.63 8.09
CA PRO A 29 7.85 -6.76 8.09
C PRO A 29 7.02 -8.00 8.47
N PHE A 30 6.28 -8.55 7.51
CA PHE A 30 5.50 -9.77 7.69
C PHE A 30 6.42 -10.95 7.97
N ASP A 31 7.65 -10.91 7.44
CA ASP A 31 8.63 -11.98 7.57
C ASP A 31 9.21 -12.12 8.99
N ASN A 32 8.99 -11.15 9.89
CA ASN A 32 9.62 -11.13 11.22
C ASN A 32 8.66 -10.73 12.37
N ILE A 33 7.36 -11.00 12.27
CA ILE A 33 6.41 -10.74 13.37
C ILE A 33 6.64 -11.76 14.49
N VAL A 34 7.53 -11.43 15.43
CA VAL A 34 7.79 -12.25 16.63
C VAL A 34 7.00 -11.73 17.82
N PHE A 35 5.86 -12.36 18.08
CA PHE A 35 5.07 -12.14 19.29
C PHE A 35 5.28 -13.27 20.31
N ASN A 36 5.08 -12.95 21.60
CA ASN A 36 5.19 -13.90 22.71
C ASN A 36 3.87 -13.93 23.49
N GLY A 37 3.06 -14.95 23.20
CA GLY A 37 1.80 -15.21 23.89
C GLY A 37 0.68 -14.20 23.59
N TYR A 38 -0.42 -14.37 24.33
CA TYR A 38 -1.69 -13.65 24.16
C TYR A 38 -2.05 -12.78 25.37
N SER A 39 -1.08 -12.48 26.24
CA SER A 39 -1.29 -11.58 27.37
C SER A 39 -1.30 -10.11 26.91
N SER A 40 -1.51 -9.17 27.82
CA SER A 40 -1.38 -7.73 27.56
C SER A 40 0.09 -7.23 27.57
N SER A 41 1.08 -8.12 27.50
CA SER A 41 2.49 -7.76 27.47
C SER A 41 2.88 -6.99 26.21
N SER A 42 3.91 -6.13 26.28
CA SER A 42 4.35 -5.28 25.16
C SER A 42 4.70 -6.04 23.88
N ARG A 43 5.07 -7.33 23.98
CA ARG A 43 5.37 -8.20 22.84
C ARG A 43 4.28 -9.22 22.54
N SER A 44 3.06 -9.00 23.00
CA SER A 44 1.95 -9.90 22.77
C SER A 44 1.45 -9.86 21.33
N PHE A 45 0.69 -10.90 20.96
CA PHE A 45 -0.06 -10.96 19.71
C PHE A 45 -0.83 -9.65 19.43
N TYR A 46 -1.58 -9.16 20.43
CA TYR A 46 -2.40 -7.96 20.28
C TYR A 46 -1.57 -6.72 19.97
N ASN A 47 -0.44 -6.54 20.66
CA ASN A 47 0.42 -5.37 20.44
C ASN A 47 1.16 -5.45 19.10
N ALA A 48 1.65 -6.64 18.72
CA ALA A 48 2.36 -6.83 17.45
C ALA A 48 1.45 -6.54 16.24
N TYR A 49 0.23 -7.07 16.25
CA TYR A 49 -0.69 -6.88 15.13
C TYR A 49 -1.44 -5.54 15.18
N SER A 50 -1.76 -5.00 16.36
CA SER A 50 -2.39 -3.67 16.44
C SER A 50 -1.48 -2.58 15.88
N ASP A 51 -0.17 -2.65 16.11
CA ASP A 51 0.80 -1.75 15.48
C ASP A 51 0.75 -1.83 13.94
N ILE A 52 0.67 -3.04 13.39
CA ILE A 52 0.55 -3.26 11.93
C ILE A 52 -0.71 -2.59 11.38
N PHE A 53 -1.88 -2.87 11.97
CA PHE A 53 -3.14 -2.30 11.52
C PHE A 53 -3.19 -0.77 11.68
N GLN A 54 -2.60 -0.24 12.75
CA GLN A 54 -2.46 1.20 12.96
C GLN A 54 -1.58 1.85 11.91
N ARG A 55 -0.46 1.22 11.52
CA ARG A 55 0.42 1.70 10.46
C ARG A 55 -0.28 1.74 9.11
N ILE A 56 -1.04 0.69 8.76
CA ILE A 56 -1.84 0.68 7.52
C ILE A 56 -2.80 1.86 7.51
N TYR A 57 -3.58 2.06 8.58
CA TYR A 57 -4.52 3.18 8.68
C TYR A 57 -3.82 4.55 8.67
N ALA A 58 -2.66 4.69 9.33
CA ALA A 58 -1.88 5.91 9.31
C ALA A 58 -1.40 6.25 7.89
N ASN A 59 -1.02 5.25 7.10
CA ASN A 59 -0.62 5.44 5.71
C ASN A 59 -1.78 5.93 4.83
N GLU A 60 -2.96 5.32 4.96
CA GLU A 60 -4.18 5.77 4.27
C GLU A 60 -4.52 7.23 4.61
N ARG A 61 -4.42 7.61 5.90
CA ARG A 61 -4.65 9.00 6.32
C ARG A 61 -3.59 9.96 5.81
N ALA A 62 -2.33 9.54 5.74
CA ALA A 62 -1.26 10.34 5.16
C ALA A 62 -1.50 10.58 3.66
N PHE A 63 -1.89 9.53 2.92
CA PHE A 63 -2.25 9.63 1.50
C PHE A 63 -3.46 10.55 1.27
N GLN A 64 -4.51 10.40 2.10
CA GLN A 64 -5.68 11.28 2.06
C GLN A 64 -5.30 12.75 2.23
N LYS A 65 -4.47 13.06 3.23
CA LYS A 65 -4.02 14.42 3.52
C LYS A 65 -3.13 14.97 2.40
N LYS A 66 -2.29 14.13 1.81
CA LYS A 66 -1.38 14.52 0.72
C LYS A 66 -2.12 14.88 -0.57
N ASN A 67 -3.19 14.15 -0.87
CA ASN A 67 -3.97 14.33 -2.10
C ASN A 67 -5.22 15.19 -1.91
N ASP A 68 -5.34 15.89 -0.77
CA ASP A 68 -6.48 16.74 -0.41
C ASP A 68 -7.85 16.08 -0.65
N LEU A 69 -7.94 14.78 -0.34
CA LEU A 69 -9.16 13.99 -0.55
C LEU A 69 -10.22 14.33 0.52
N PRO A 70 -11.52 14.14 0.21
CA PRO A 70 -12.60 14.37 1.16
C PRO A 70 -12.34 13.73 2.53
N TRP A 71 -12.73 14.41 3.62
CA TRP A 71 -12.41 13.97 4.99
C TRP A 71 -12.91 12.54 5.30
N ASN A 72 -14.00 12.13 4.64
CA ASN A 72 -14.69 10.86 4.78
C ASN A 72 -14.15 9.74 3.87
N SER A 73 -13.10 9.99 3.07
CA SER A 73 -12.51 8.97 2.20
C SER A 73 -11.84 7.82 2.98
N VAL A 74 -11.43 8.05 4.23
CA VAL A 74 -10.86 7.02 5.11
C VAL A 74 -11.66 6.95 6.39
N HIS A 75 -12.24 5.79 6.70
CA HIS A 75 -12.96 5.55 7.95
C HIS A 75 -12.00 5.06 9.03
N LYS A 76 -12.17 5.52 10.28
CA LYS A 76 -11.36 5.04 11.40
C LYS A 76 -11.67 3.56 11.66
N PRO A 77 -10.67 2.65 11.69
CA PRO A 77 -10.88 1.25 12.03
C PRO A 77 -11.31 1.10 13.50
N PRO A 78 -12.08 0.05 13.83
CA PRO A 78 -12.22 -0.41 15.20
C PRO A 78 -10.87 -0.80 15.80
N ASP A 79 -10.76 -0.73 17.13
CA ASP A 79 -9.56 -1.18 17.83
C ASP A 79 -9.47 -2.72 17.80
N MET A 80 -8.26 -3.26 17.71
CA MET A 80 -8.04 -4.72 17.67
C MET A 80 -8.45 -5.43 18.98
N GLY A 81 -8.43 -4.71 20.09
CA GLY A 81 -8.78 -5.25 21.41
C GLY A 81 -7.65 -6.07 22.05
N ASN A 82 -8.03 -6.94 22.98
CA ASN A 82 -7.16 -7.79 23.79
C ASN A 82 -7.85 -9.14 24.09
N LEU A 83 -7.30 -9.91 25.03
CA LEU A 83 -7.82 -11.23 25.42
C LEU A 83 -9.23 -11.17 26.02
N ASP A 84 -9.59 -10.07 26.68
CA ASP A 84 -10.85 -9.88 27.38
C ASP A 84 -11.91 -9.18 26.50
N THR A 85 -11.57 -8.88 25.25
CA THR A 85 -12.48 -8.18 24.33
C THR A 85 -13.71 -9.03 24.00
N PRO A 86 -14.93 -8.49 24.19
CA PRO A 86 -16.16 -9.18 23.85
C PRO A 86 -16.22 -9.60 22.38
N TYR A 87 -16.76 -10.79 22.12
CA TYR A 87 -16.90 -11.33 20.76
C TYR A 87 -17.51 -10.36 19.73
N PRO A 88 -18.55 -9.55 20.05
CA PRO A 88 -19.10 -8.57 19.09
C PRO A 88 -18.08 -7.54 18.59
N GLU A 89 -17.17 -7.09 19.45
CA GLU A 89 -16.13 -6.11 19.10
C GLU A 89 -15.06 -6.76 18.21
N VAL A 90 -14.69 -8.00 18.50
CA VAL A 90 -13.79 -8.81 17.66
C VAL A 90 -14.37 -8.98 16.26
N VAL A 91 -15.66 -9.30 16.15
CA VAL A 91 -16.36 -9.44 14.87
C VAL A 91 -16.39 -8.11 14.12
N GLN A 92 -16.63 -6.99 14.81
CA GLN A 92 -16.61 -5.67 14.19
C GLN A 92 -15.24 -5.32 13.61
N PHE A 93 -14.17 -5.60 14.35
CA PHE A 93 -12.80 -5.40 13.91
C PHE A 93 -12.51 -6.18 12.62
N PHE A 94 -12.75 -7.50 12.62
CA PHE A 94 -12.48 -8.32 11.44
C PHE A 94 -13.39 -7.98 10.27
N ASN A 95 -14.66 -7.64 10.49
CA ASN A 95 -15.55 -7.21 9.41
C ASN A 95 -15.07 -5.91 8.76
N TYR A 96 -14.49 -4.97 9.51
CA TYR A 96 -13.87 -3.79 8.91
C TYR A 96 -12.70 -4.19 8.01
N TRP A 97 -11.75 -4.97 8.50
CA TRP A 97 -10.54 -5.32 7.76
C TRP A 97 -10.78 -6.28 6.60
N LEU A 98 -11.81 -7.14 6.68
CA LEU A 98 -12.25 -7.98 5.56
C LEU A 98 -12.82 -7.16 4.40
N ASN A 99 -13.44 -6.02 4.70
CA ASN A 99 -14.01 -5.11 3.70
C ASN A 99 -13.10 -3.89 3.46
N PHE A 100 -11.85 -3.93 3.94
CA PHE A 100 -10.93 -2.82 3.77
C PHE A 100 -10.54 -2.67 2.29
N SER A 101 -10.70 -1.46 1.78
CA SER A 101 -10.21 -1.05 0.47
C SER A 101 -9.26 0.14 0.65
N SER A 102 -8.09 0.05 0.02
CA SER A 102 -7.13 1.15 0.03
C SER A 102 -7.59 2.27 -0.89
N ILE A 103 -7.36 3.52 -0.48
CA ILE A 103 -7.56 4.70 -1.35
C ILE A 103 -6.31 5.03 -2.17
N MET A 104 -5.20 4.35 -1.92
CA MET A 104 -3.95 4.58 -2.62
C MET A 104 -4.01 4.06 -4.05
N ASP A 105 -3.37 4.77 -4.97
CA ASP A 105 -3.37 4.49 -6.41
C ASP A 105 -2.22 3.56 -6.85
N PHE A 106 -1.24 3.29 -5.97
CA PHE A 106 -0.06 2.45 -6.20
C PHE A 106 0.75 2.83 -7.46
N CYS A 107 0.54 4.02 -8.03
CA CYS A 107 1.19 4.45 -9.26
C CYS A 107 2.71 4.57 -9.10
N TRP A 108 3.21 4.83 -7.88
CA TRP A 108 4.64 4.89 -7.59
C TRP A 108 5.37 3.55 -7.75
N GLU A 109 4.64 2.43 -7.76
CA GLU A 109 5.16 1.07 -7.96
C GLU A 109 4.97 0.57 -9.40
N ASP A 110 4.31 1.35 -10.28
CA ASP A 110 4.16 0.97 -11.68
C ASP A 110 5.52 1.07 -12.39
N PRO A 111 6.14 -0.07 -12.81
CA PRO A 111 7.46 -0.09 -13.45
C PRO A 111 7.48 0.62 -14.81
N HIS A 112 6.34 1.07 -15.32
CA HIS A 112 6.19 1.76 -16.57
C HIS A 112 5.79 3.23 -16.43
N ASP A 113 5.63 3.74 -15.20
CA ASP A 113 5.39 5.18 -14.93
C ASP A 113 6.64 6.05 -15.17
N GLU A 114 7.76 5.43 -15.56
CA GLU A 114 8.98 6.09 -16.04
C GLU A 114 8.75 6.92 -17.32
N TYR A 115 7.62 6.75 -18.02
CA TYR A 115 7.33 7.42 -19.28
C TYR A 115 6.15 8.39 -19.16
N ASP A 116 6.46 9.68 -19.30
CA ASP A 116 5.45 10.73 -19.49
C ASP A 116 4.66 10.48 -20.79
N LEU A 117 3.50 9.83 -20.66
CA LEU A 117 2.62 9.50 -21.77
C LEU A 117 2.04 10.74 -22.46
N SER A 118 2.11 11.93 -21.84
CA SER A 118 1.72 13.19 -22.48
C SER A 118 2.67 13.58 -23.62
N GLN A 119 3.91 13.06 -23.59
CA GLN A 119 4.91 13.24 -24.64
C GLN A 119 4.92 12.11 -25.68
N VAL A 120 4.10 11.08 -25.49
CA VAL A 120 3.97 9.96 -26.43
C VAL A 120 2.80 10.23 -27.38
N SER A 121 3.03 10.09 -28.69
CA SER A 121 1.97 10.29 -29.68
C SER A 121 0.76 9.38 -29.41
N ARG A 122 -0.46 9.82 -29.77
CA ARG A 122 -1.72 9.06 -29.55
C ARG A 122 -1.69 7.61 -30.07
N ARG A 123 -0.81 7.29 -31.04
CA ARG A 123 -0.59 5.91 -31.53
C ARG A 123 0.24 5.06 -30.56
N GLY A 124 1.22 5.67 -29.89
CA GLY A 124 2.00 5.02 -28.85
C GLY A 124 1.13 4.64 -27.67
N VAL A 125 0.28 5.55 -27.17
CA VAL A 125 -0.62 5.29 -26.04
C VAL A 125 -1.50 4.05 -26.26
N LYS A 126 -2.09 3.89 -27.46
CA LYS A 126 -2.90 2.70 -27.79
C LYS A 126 -2.09 1.40 -27.87
N LEU A 127 -0.86 1.47 -28.37
CA LEU A 127 0.03 0.30 -28.43
C LEU A 127 0.42 -0.14 -27.02
N TRP A 128 0.70 0.82 -26.13
CA TRP A 128 1.06 0.55 -24.73
C TRP A 128 -0.10 0.00 -23.91
N SER A 129 -1.32 0.52 -24.09
CA SER A 129 -2.51 -0.09 -23.46
C SER A 129 -2.67 -1.55 -23.88
N ARG A 130 -2.42 -1.88 -25.16
CA ARG A 130 -2.48 -3.26 -25.66
C ARG A 130 -1.41 -4.15 -25.02
N ILE A 131 -0.16 -3.69 -24.94
CA ILE A 131 0.93 -4.45 -24.29
C ILE A 131 0.63 -4.70 -22.81
N LYS A 132 0.03 -3.72 -22.11
CA LYS A 132 -0.40 -3.88 -20.71
C LYS A 132 -1.45 -4.97 -20.55
N TYR A 133 -2.50 -4.98 -21.38
CA TYR A 133 -3.53 -6.03 -21.34
C TYR A 133 -2.97 -7.42 -21.70
N GLU A 134 -2.05 -7.49 -22.68
CA GLU A 134 -1.42 -8.76 -23.08
C GLU A 134 -0.54 -9.34 -21.96
N GLY A 135 0.27 -8.51 -21.29
CA GLY A 135 1.09 -8.96 -20.14
C GLY A 135 0.26 -9.39 -18.92
N GLU A 136 -0.88 -8.74 -18.68
CA GLU A 136 -1.82 -9.13 -17.62
C GLU A 136 -2.51 -10.47 -17.92
N GLU A 137 -2.82 -10.77 -19.18
CA GLU A 137 -3.40 -12.06 -19.60
C GLU A 137 -2.37 -13.20 -19.50
N GLU A 138 -1.14 -13.00 -20.01
CA GLU A 138 -0.07 -13.99 -19.93
C GLU A 138 0.30 -14.32 -18.48
N SER A 139 0.32 -13.31 -17.60
CA SER A 139 0.57 -13.52 -16.17
C SER A 139 -0.55 -14.28 -15.48
N LYS A 140 -1.81 -14.16 -15.94
CA LYS A 140 -2.95 -14.92 -15.41
C LYS A 140 -2.96 -16.37 -15.91
N GLU A 141 -2.58 -16.60 -17.17
CA GLU A 141 -2.48 -17.94 -17.76
C GLU A 141 -1.30 -18.75 -17.18
N GLY A 142 -0.17 -18.10 -16.88
CA GLY A 142 1.01 -18.74 -16.28
C GLY A 142 0.82 -19.21 -14.82
N ILE A 143 -0.25 -18.76 -14.14
CA ILE A 143 -0.58 -19.18 -12.76
C ILE A 143 -1.41 -20.48 -12.74
N GLN A 144 -1.88 -20.94 -13.90
CA GLN A 144 -2.74 -22.13 -14.03
C GLN A 144 -2.04 -23.41 -14.51
N GLN A 145 -0.70 -23.40 -14.61
CA GLN A 145 0.12 -24.59 -14.88
C GLN A 145 0.97 -25.02 -13.68
#